data_AF-A0A450SQG9-F1
#
_entry.id   AF-A0A450SQG9-F1
#
_cell.length_a   1.000
_cell.length_b   1.000
_cell.length_c   1.000
_cell.angle_alpha   90.00
_cell.angle_beta   90.00
_cell.angle_gamma   90.00
#
_symmetry.space_group_name_H-M   'P 1'
#
loop_
_entity.id
_entity.type
_entity.pdbx_description
1 polymer ?
#
loop_
_entity_poly.entity_id
_entity_poly.type
_entity_poly.pdbx_seq_one_letter_code
_entity_poly.pdbx_strand_id
1 'polypeptide(L)'
;MDETQVKKAIKELEALSKVVLDLKKEVIPRRPIVIEFCGSPKSGKTSCMNSLNLFLRRNNFRTRILTERASVCPVRSKYDPYFNLWTMCSAIAELSEVLSNHAKDYDIVIMDRGIFDALCWFNWSLEKQKIDHGNFADIERFLTMRRWRSVIDLVYVFTATPAVSLEREFSNLLTRKTGSIMQPDVLASYKKTIEEMEKKYGDVFKKVERVDTSETEPNEVNYRVTKNILEILERNTSERIGYLDMDTVPLQKDMCFPLDNIYSSQSLAFDVRREVEGNDRKLQPIPILVITNKERKKILVVRKNTKTPASSPESQKLLIYFGGHVRQEDTMESRDTDLISVSLCTLHREVKEETGIDYYPDAETPPLCIWDTSNEKSRRHLAMCYVMEVDFDTLKVKIDKNEFINSGNTLSGKVLNIREVVRRYDELEAWGRKILKKIFDVSVEQQVEMDI
;
A
#
# COMPACT_ATOMS: atom_id res chain seq x y z
N MET A 1 -9.46 -32.46 12.09
CA MET A 1 -9.06 -32.96 10.76
C MET A 1 -8.37 -34.31 10.91
N ASP A 2 -8.76 -35.31 10.12
CA ASP A 2 -8.04 -36.59 10.06
C ASP A 2 -6.73 -36.49 9.24
N GLU A 3 -5.87 -37.50 9.29
CA GLU A 3 -4.56 -37.50 8.62
C GLU A 3 -4.65 -37.30 7.09
N THR A 4 -5.70 -37.82 6.46
CA THR A 4 -5.92 -37.70 5.02
C THR A 4 -6.32 -36.26 4.65
N GLN A 5 -7.22 -35.67 5.44
CA GLN A 5 -7.62 -34.27 5.32
C GLN A 5 -6.44 -33.32 5.53
N VAL A 6 -5.57 -33.60 6.51
CA VAL A 6 -4.36 -32.81 6.77
C VAL A 6 -3.41 -32.87 5.56
N LYS A 7 -3.14 -34.05 5.00
CA LYS A 7 -2.30 -34.19 3.80
C LYS A 7 -2.86 -33.43 2.61
N LYS A 8 -4.19 -33.44 2.41
CA LYS A 8 -4.85 -32.68 1.35
C LYS A 8 -4.71 -31.17 1.56
N ALA A 9 -4.98 -30.69 2.77
CA ALA A 9 -4.85 -29.29 3.13
C ALA A 9 -3.42 -28.76 2.93
N ILE A 10 -2.40 -29.53 3.34
CA ILE A 10 -0.99 -29.16 3.13
C ILE A 10 -0.70 -28.99 1.64
N LYS A 11 -1.07 -29.97 0.80
CA LYS A 11 -0.85 -29.90 -0.65
C LYS A 11 -1.52 -28.69 -1.29
N GLU A 12 -2.73 -28.37 -0.86
CA GLU A 12 -3.49 -27.21 -1.35
C GLU A 12 -2.79 -25.90 -0.99
N LEU A 13 -2.38 -25.73 0.27
CA LEU A 13 -1.66 -24.54 0.72
C LEU A 13 -0.31 -24.40 0.03
N GLU A 14 0.45 -25.49 -0.15
CA GLU A 14 1.73 -25.49 -0.85
C GLU A 14 1.57 -25.10 -2.33
N ALA A 15 0.55 -25.64 -3.00
CA ALA A 15 0.25 -25.30 -4.39
C ALA A 15 -0.09 -23.80 -4.54
N LEU A 16 -0.95 -23.27 -3.67
CA LEU A 16 -1.32 -21.85 -3.69
C LEU A 16 -0.12 -20.96 -3.36
N SER A 17 0.70 -21.36 -2.39
CA SER A 17 1.94 -20.64 -2.05
C SER A 17 2.91 -20.54 -3.23
N LYS A 18 3.01 -21.60 -4.03
CA LYS A 18 3.83 -21.62 -5.25
C LYS A 18 3.29 -20.67 -6.31
N VAL A 19 1.97 -20.66 -6.54
CA VAL A 19 1.33 -19.73 -7.48
C VAL A 19 1.64 -18.28 -7.09
N VAL A 20 1.46 -17.93 -5.81
CA VAL A 20 1.78 -16.60 -5.30
C VAL A 20 3.25 -16.25 -5.52
N LEU A 21 4.18 -17.15 -5.20
CA LEU A 21 5.61 -16.88 -5.40
C LEU A 21 6.00 -16.71 -6.87
N ASP A 22 5.40 -17.49 -7.77
CA ASP A 22 5.67 -17.39 -9.20
C ASP A 22 5.12 -16.07 -9.75
N LEU A 23 3.90 -15.65 -9.37
CA LEU A 23 3.36 -14.33 -9.71
C LEU A 23 4.26 -13.18 -9.20
N LYS A 24 4.84 -13.32 -8.01
CA LYS A 24 5.73 -12.30 -7.42
C LYS A 24 7.10 -12.20 -8.10
N LYS A 25 7.51 -13.20 -8.88
CA LYS A 25 8.70 -13.07 -9.73
C LYS A 25 8.41 -12.22 -10.97
N GLU A 26 7.18 -12.21 -11.43
CA GLU A 26 6.72 -11.42 -12.57
C GLU A 26 6.35 -9.99 -12.16
N VAL A 27 5.74 -9.83 -10.99
CA VAL A 27 5.31 -8.54 -10.43
C VAL A 27 6.10 -8.26 -9.16
N ILE A 28 6.96 -7.23 -9.16
CA ILE A 28 7.70 -6.81 -7.98
C ILE A 28 6.74 -6.02 -7.06
N PRO A 29 6.31 -6.58 -5.90
CA PRO A 29 5.49 -5.82 -4.96
C PRO A 29 6.34 -4.72 -4.35
N ARG A 30 5.84 -3.49 -4.35
CA ARG A 30 6.61 -2.32 -3.91
C ARG A 30 6.57 -2.10 -2.39
N ARG A 31 5.60 -2.70 -1.70
CA ARG A 31 5.51 -2.79 -0.23
C ARG A 31 5.02 -4.18 0.22
N PRO A 32 5.24 -4.58 1.48
CA PRO A 32 4.75 -5.85 1.99
C PRO A 32 3.24 -5.76 2.28
N ILE A 33 2.56 -6.91 2.29
CA ILE A 33 1.20 -7.00 2.82
C ILE A 33 1.27 -6.90 4.34
N VAL A 34 0.47 -6.03 4.95
CA VAL A 34 0.41 -5.87 6.41
C VAL A 34 -0.86 -6.51 6.95
N ILE A 35 -0.71 -7.42 7.92
CA ILE A 35 -1.80 -8.17 8.53
C ILE A 35 -1.80 -7.93 10.03
N GLU A 36 -2.92 -7.45 10.56
CA GLU A 36 -3.13 -7.29 12.00
C GLU A 36 -3.89 -8.50 12.58
N PHE A 37 -3.39 -9.08 13.67
CA PHE A 37 -4.10 -10.06 14.48
C PHE A 37 -4.57 -9.38 15.78
N CYS A 38 -5.89 -9.27 15.98
CA CYS A 38 -6.51 -8.62 17.14
C CYS A 38 -7.64 -9.46 17.76
N GLY A 39 -8.08 -9.11 18.97
CA GLY A 39 -9.31 -9.67 19.55
C GLY A 39 -9.16 -10.19 20.98
N SER A 40 -10.05 -11.08 21.43
CA SER A 40 -10.15 -11.42 22.85
C SER A 40 -8.92 -12.14 23.41
N PRO A 41 -8.59 -11.96 24.71
CA PRO A 41 -7.53 -12.73 25.37
C PRO A 41 -7.73 -14.24 25.19
N LYS A 42 -6.63 -14.99 25.00
CA LYS A 42 -6.64 -16.46 24.83
C LYS A 42 -7.55 -17.01 23.70
N SER A 43 -7.85 -16.20 22.68
CA SER A 43 -8.56 -16.65 21.47
C SER A 43 -7.69 -17.42 20.45
N GLY A 44 -6.44 -17.77 20.79
CA GLY A 44 -5.58 -18.56 19.90
C GLY A 44 -4.82 -17.78 18.84
N LYS A 45 -4.90 -16.43 18.83
CA LYS A 45 -4.15 -15.54 17.92
C LYS A 45 -2.67 -15.87 17.79
N THR A 46 -1.92 -15.79 18.88
CA THR A 46 -0.46 -15.93 18.86
C THR A 46 -0.05 -17.31 18.33
N SER A 47 -0.79 -18.37 18.67
CA SER A 47 -0.56 -19.71 18.13
C SER A 47 -0.82 -19.79 16.63
N CYS A 48 -1.91 -19.17 16.15
CA CYS A 48 -2.25 -19.13 14.73
C CYS A 48 -1.22 -18.32 13.93
N MET A 49 -0.86 -17.12 14.41
CA MET A 49 0.18 -16.27 13.85
C MET A 49 1.52 -17.00 13.73
N ASN A 50 1.95 -17.71 14.79
CA ASN A 50 3.21 -18.45 14.77
C ASN A 50 3.18 -19.61 13.76
N SER A 51 2.05 -20.31 13.65
CA SER A 51 1.85 -21.39 12.68
C SER A 51 1.89 -20.87 11.25
N LEU A 52 1.19 -19.77 10.99
CA LEU A 52 1.22 -19.05 9.71
C LEU A 52 2.65 -18.61 9.34
N ASN A 53 3.34 -17.94 10.25
CA ASN A 53 4.69 -17.45 10.01
C ASN A 53 5.67 -18.60 9.72
N LEU A 54 5.55 -19.71 10.43
CA LEU A 54 6.36 -20.91 10.18
C LEU A 54 6.07 -21.48 8.79
N PHE A 55 4.80 -21.61 8.41
CA PHE A 55 4.39 -22.08 7.09
C PHE A 55 4.95 -21.19 5.98
N LEU A 56 4.76 -19.87 6.09
CA LEU A 56 5.22 -18.88 5.11
C LEU A 56 6.74 -18.93 4.94
N ARG A 57 7.50 -18.95 6.03
CA ARG A 57 8.98 -19.03 5.97
C ARG A 57 9.46 -20.34 5.35
N ARG A 58 8.83 -21.47 5.68
CA ARG A 58 9.14 -22.78 5.07
C ARG A 58 8.83 -22.82 3.58
N ASN A 59 7.90 -21.99 3.12
CA ASN A 59 7.56 -21.79 1.72
C ASN A 59 8.23 -20.53 1.14
N ASN A 60 9.41 -20.13 1.63
CA ASN A 60 10.25 -19.06 1.06
C ASN A 60 9.67 -17.64 1.04
N PHE A 61 8.62 -17.35 1.81
CA PHE A 61 8.18 -15.97 2.02
C PHE A 61 9.07 -15.27 3.05
N ARG A 62 9.43 -14.03 2.77
CA ARG A 62 10.15 -13.14 3.69
C ARG A 62 9.13 -12.49 4.62
N THR A 63 9.10 -12.91 5.87
CA THR A 63 8.09 -12.44 6.85
C THR A 63 8.70 -11.70 8.03
N ARG A 64 8.04 -10.63 8.47
CA ARG A 64 8.36 -9.89 9.68
C ARG A 64 7.18 -9.88 10.63
N ILE A 65 7.33 -10.47 11.81
CA ILE A 65 6.39 -10.26 12.92
C ILE A 65 6.88 -9.04 13.70
N LEU A 66 6.00 -8.05 13.91
CA LEU A 66 6.28 -6.91 14.77
C LEU A 66 6.27 -7.34 16.24
N THR A 67 7.14 -6.74 17.03
CA THR A 67 7.31 -7.13 18.43
C THR A 67 6.07 -6.79 19.24
N GLU A 68 5.48 -7.77 19.93
CA GLU A 68 4.40 -7.53 20.90
C GLU A 68 4.94 -6.73 22.08
N ARG A 69 4.31 -5.58 22.39
CA ARG A 69 4.85 -4.63 23.39
C ARG A 69 4.08 -4.62 24.71
N ALA A 70 2.89 -5.20 24.80
CA ALA A 70 2.09 -5.14 26.03
C ALA A 70 2.74 -5.92 27.19
N SER A 71 3.55 -6.94 26.90
CA SER A 71 4.35 -7.65 27.91
C SER A 71 5.50 -6.85 28.52
N VAL A 72 6.02 -5.85 27.79
CA VAL A 72 7.15 -4.99 28.22
C VAL A 72 6.73 -3.54 28.48
N CYS A 73 5.43 -3.26 28.46
CA CYS A 73 4.89 -1.92 28.67
C CYS A 73 5.22 -1.42 30.09
N PRO A 74 5.77 -0.20 30.24
CA PRO A 74 6.14 0.35 31.55
C PRO A 74 4.92 0.78 32.37
N VAL A 75 3.74 0.93 31.75
CA VAL A 75 2.51 1.32 32.44
C VAL A 75 2.00 0.13 33.26
N ARG A 76 1.96 0.29 34.59
CA ARG A 76 1.67 -0.81 35.53
C ARG A 76 0.26 -1.39 35.38
N SER A 77 -0.74 -0.53 35.13
CA SER A 77 -2.13 -0.94 35.05
C SER A 77 -2.58 -1.10 33.61
N LYS A 78 -3.11 -2.28 33.26
CA LYS A 78 -3.73 -2.54 31.95
C LYS A 78 -5.06 -1.81 31.74
N TYR A 79 -5.63 -1.22 32.79
CA TYR A 79 -6.85 -0.41 32.71
C TYR A 79 -6.57 1.08 32.51
N ASP A 80 -5.32 1.49 32.66
CA ASP A 80 -4.92 2.87 32.40
C ASP A 80 -4.88 3.09 30.88
N PRO A 81 -5.59 4.08 30.31
CA PRO A 81 -5.55 4.37 28.88
C PRO A 81 -4.13 4.58 28.33
N TYR A 82 -3.18 5.04 29.16
CA TYR A 82 -1.78 5.16 28.76
C TYR A 82 -1.15 3.81 28.39
N PHE A 83 -1.61 2.70 28.96
CA PHE A 83 -1.14 1.37 28.59
C PHE A 83 -1.43 1.11 27.11
N ASN A 84 -2.69 1.32 26.70
CA ASN A 84 -3.13 1.07 25.33
C ASN A 84 -2.49 2.08 24.35
N LEU A 85 -2.39 3.35 24.76
CA LEU A 85 -1.73 4.39 23.97
C LEU A 85 -0.25 4.04 23.72
N TRP A 86 0.48 3.62 24.76
CA TRP A 86 1.89 3.28 24.64
C TRP A 86 2.10 2.04 23.76
N THR A 87 1.30 0.98 23.93
CA THR A 87 1.43 -0.24 23.12
C THR A 87 1.11 0.03 21.66
N MET A 88 0.08 0.82 21.38
CA MET A 88 -0.30 1.22 20.04
C MET A 88 0.76 2.11 19.38
N CYS A 89 1.24 3.16 20.06
CA CYS A 89 2.29 4.03 19.52
C CYS A 89 3.58 3.26 19.21
N SER A 90 3.91 2.27 20.04
CA SER A 90 5.07 1.41 19.81
C SER A 90 4.89 0.52 18.57
N ALA A 91 3.69 -0.03 18.36
CA ALA A 91 3.36 -0.79 17.15
C ALA A 91 3.41 0.09 15.89
N ILE A 92 2.89 1.31 15.94
CA ILE A 92 2.96 2.30 14.84
C ILE A 92 4.41 2.68 14.55
N ALA A 93 5.24 2.89 15.58
CA ALA A 93 6.65 3.23 15.42
C ALA A 93 7.41 2.12 14.68
N GLU A 94 7.25 0.86 15.11
CA GLU A 94 7.91 -0.29 14.48
C GLU A 94 7.37 -0.53 13.05
N LEU A 95 6.06 -0.39 12.82
CA LEU A 95 5.48 -0.48 11.48
C LEU A 95 6.04 0.62 10.55
N SER A 96 6.15 1.85 11.04
CA SER A 96 6.67 2.99 10.28
C SER A 96 8.13 2.78 9.88
N GLU A 97 8.95 2.26 10.79
CA GLU A 97 10.34 1.89 10.50
C GLU A 97 10.41 0.83 9.39
N VAL A 98 9.63 -0.25 9.53
CA VAL A 98 9.61 -1.33 8.53
C VAL A 98 9.16 -0.82 7.17
N LEU A 99 8.09 -0.03 7.09
CA LEU A 99 7.58 0.50 5.82
C LEU A 99 8.54 1.53 5.18
N SER A 100 9.17 2.39 5.98
CA SER A 100 10.06 3.43 5.47
C SER A 100 11.41 2.88 5.01
N ASN A 101 11.96 1.92 5.75
CA ASN A 101 13.35 1.49 5.58
C ASN A 101 13.48 0.11 4.94
N HIS A 102 12.50 -0.78 5.19
CA HIS A 102 12.58 -2.22 4.92
C HIS A 102 11.39 -2.78 4.14
N ALA A 103 10.57 -1.93 3.52
CA ALA A 103 9.37 -2.38 2.81
C ALA A 103 9.67 -3.45 1.74
N LYS A 104 10.83 -3.36 1.07
CA LYS A 104 11.23 -4.29 0.02
C LYS A 104 11.91 -5.55 0.53
N ASP A 105 12.26 -5.59 1.81
CA ASP A 105 12.93 -6.74 2.44
C ASP A 105 11.94 -7.84 2.81
N TYR A 106 10.66 -7.47 2.96
CA TYR A 106 9.61 -8.37 3.39
C TYR A 106 8.51 -8.50 2.33
N ASP A 107 7.88 -9.66 2.36
CA ASP A 107 6.69 -9.99 1.59
C ASP A 107 5.43 -9.75 2.41
N ILE A 108 5.51 -10.06 3.71
CA ILE A 108 4.39 -10.00 4.65
C ILE A 108 4.91 -9.46 5.98
N VAL A 109 4.21 -8.47 6.52
CA VAL A 109 4.38 -7.94 7.88
C VAL A 109 3.17 -8.35 8.70
N ILE A 110 3.41 -8.92 9.88
CA ILE A 110 2.36 -9.40 10.78
C ILE A 110 2.43 -8.63 12.10
N MET A 111 1.32 -8.06 12.53
CA MET A 111 1.19 -7.33 13.79
C MET A 111 0.43 -8.18 14.81
N ASP A 112 1.05 -8.49 15.96
CA ASP A 112 0.34 -9.04 17.13
C ASP A 112 -0.20 -7.86 17.94
N ARG A 113 -1.48 -7.53 17.67
CA ARG A 113 -2.16 -6.28 18.04
C ARG A 113 -1.67 -5.05 17.27
N GLY A 114 -2.60 -4.18 16.93
CA GLY A 114 -2.30 -2.95 16.20
C GLY A 114 -3.36 -1.89 16.44
N ILE A 115 -3.79 -1.25 15.37
CA ILE A 115 -4.66 -0.08 15.42
C ILE A 115 -6.08 -0.52 15.72
N PHE A 116 -6.55 -1.59 15.09
CA PHE A 116 -7.90 -2.11 15.32
C PHE A 116 -8.06 -2.64 16.75
N ASP A 117 -7.07 -3.38 17.26
CA ASP A 117 -7.04 -3.84 18.66
C ASP A 117 -7.11 -2.66 19.64
N ALA A 118 -6.33 -1.61 19.37
CA ALA A 118 -6.32 -0.40 20.19
C ALA A 118 -7.67 0.32 20.19
N LEU A 119 -8.33 0.42 19.03
CA LEU A 119 -9.69 0.97 18.93
C LEU A 119 -10.67 0.17 19.80
N CYS A 120 -10.59 -1.16 19.79
CA CYS A 120 -11.43 -2.01 20.65
C CYS A 120 -11.20 -1.69 22.15
N TRP A 121 -9.94 -1.61 22.59
CA TRP A 121 -9.61 -1.29 23.98
C TRP A 121 -10.01 0.12 24.40
N PHE A 122 -9.89 1.12 23.53
CA PHE A 122 -10.32 2.48 23.83
C PHE A 122 -11.83 2.61 23.94
N ASN A 123 -12.59 1.94 23.06
CA ASN A 123 -14.06 1.91 23.17
C ASN A 123 -14.51 1.22 24.46
N TRP A 124 -13.87 0.10 24.82
CA TRP A 124 -14.14 -0.56 26.10
C TRP A 124 -13.79 0.35 27.29
N SER A 125 -12.69 1.10 27.20
CA SER A 125 -12.29 2.06 28.24
C SER A 125 -13.28 3.21 28.37
N LEU A 126 -13.86 3.69 27.26
CA LEU A 126 -14.92 4.70 27.25
C LEU A 126 -16.18 4.19 27.95
N GLU A 127 -16.64 2.97 27.63
CA GLU A 127 -17.78 2.33 28.30
C GLU A 127 -17.57 2.20 29.82
N LYS A 128 -16.32 2.00 30.25
CA LYS A 128 -15.93 1.91 31.67
C LYS A 128 -15.60 3.27 32.30
N GLN A 129 -15.86 4.38 31.61
CA GLN A 129 -15.60 5.75 32.07
C GLN A 129 -14.13 5.96 32.50
N LYS A 130 -13.20 5.29 31.82
CA LYS A 130 -11.75 5.43 32.03
C LYS A 130 -11.12 6.49 31.13
N ILE A 131 -11.85 6.93 30.13
CA ILE A 131 -11.51 8.04 29.23
C ILE A 131 -12.81 8.81 28.94
N ASP A 132 -12.73 10.13 28.79
CA ASP A 132 -13.87 10.95 28.37
C ASP A 132 -14.05 10.94 26.84
N HIS A 133 -15.22 11.38 26.40
CA HIS A 133 -15.58 11.40 24.97
C HIS A 133 -14.68 12.32 24.13
N GLY A 134 -14.20 13.44 24.68
CA GLY A 134 -13.37 14.39 23.94
C GLY A 134 -12.00 13.78 23.62
N ASN A 135 -11.30 13.30 24.65
CA ASN A 135 -10.03 12.60 24.47
C ASN A 135 -10.18 11.35 23.60
N PHE A 136 -11.26 10.59 23.77
CA PHE A 136 -11.52 9.43 22.91
C PHE A 136 -11.70 9.84 21.44
N ALA A 137 -12.45 10.90 21.13
CA ALA A 137 -12.66 11.36 19.76
C ALA A 137 -11.34 11.79 19.08
N ASP A 138 -10.43 12.44 19.82
CA ASP A 138 -9.11 12.80 19.31
C ASP A 138 -8.24 11.56 19.01
N ILE A 139 -8.25 10.58 19.91
CA ILE A 139 -7.54 9.31 19.72
C ILE A 139 -8.14 8.53 18.55
N GLU A 140 -9.47 8.41 18.47
CA GLU A 140 -10.17 7.71 17.40
C GLU A 140 -9.82 8.33 16.05
N ARG A 141 -9.85 9.66 15.95
CA ARG A 141 -9.44 10.39 14.73
C ARG A 141 -7.99 10.13 14.36
N PHE A 142 -7.07 10.11 15.33
CA PHE A 142 -5.67 9.75 15.10
C PHE A 142 -5.53 8.32 14.58
N LEU A 143 -6.19 7.35 15.21
CA LEU A 143 -6.10 5.93 14.85
C LEU A 143 -6.76 5.61 13.49
N THR A 144 -7.81 6.35 13.14
CA THR A 144 -8.54 6.19 11.87
C THR A 144 -8.00 7.07 10.74
N MET A 145 -6.87 7.76 10.95
CA MET A 145 -6.19 8.50 9.88
C MET A 145 -5.91 7.58 8.69
N ARG A 146 -6.15 8.10 7.48
CA ARG A 146 -5.97 7.36 6.21
C ARG A 146 -4.59 6.74 6.10
N ARG A 147 -3.56 7.51 6.43
CA ARG A 147 -2.14 7.10 6.42
C ARG A 147 -1.87 5.82 7.21
N TRP A 148 -2.63 5.55 8.26
CA TRP A 148 -2.45 4.35 9.07
C TRP A 148 -3.32 3.19 8.62
N ARG A 149 -4.61 3.44 8.35
CA ARG A 149 -5.53 2.36 7.95
C ARG A 149 -5.22 1.82 6.55
N SER A 150 -4.65 2.64 5.67
CA SER A 150 -4.37 2.25 4.29
C SER A 150 -3.14 1.35 4.14
N VAL A 151 -2.25 1.33 5.13
CA VAL A 151 -1.12 0.41 5.12
C VAL A 151 -1.50 -0.97 5.66
N ILE A 152 -2.60 -1.09 6.41
CA ILE A 152 -3.12 -2.37 6.92
C ILE A 152 -4.05 -2.99 5.89
N ASP A 153 -3.65 -4.13 5.33
CA ASP A 153 -4.38 -4.79 4.25
C ASP A 153 -5.46 -5.73 4.76
N LEU A 154 -5.27 -6.29 5.96
CA LEU A 154 -6.17 -7.24 6.56
C LEU A 154 -6.11 -7.19 8.08
N VAL A 155 -7.27 -7.18 8.72
CA VAL A 155 -7.43 -7.34 10.16
C VAL A 155 -8.15 -8.66 10.43
N TYR A 156 -7.52 -9.54 11.20
CA TYR A 156 -8.19 -10.72 11.75
C TYR A 156 -8.62 -10.48 13.19
N VAL A 157 -9.92 -10.60 13.43
CA VAL A 157 -10.53 -10.45 14.75
C VAL A 157 -10.83 -11.83 15.33
N PHE A 158 -9.97 -12.29 16.24
CA PHE A 158 -10.11 -13.59 16.88
C PHE A 158 -10.94 -13.49 18.15
N THR A 159 -12.05 -14.22 18.19
CA THR A 159 -12.94 -14.32 19.36
C THR A 159 -12.90 -15.72 19.98
N ALA A 160 -13.12 -15.77 21.28
CA ALA A 160 -13.43 -16.98 22.03
C ALA A 160 -14.43 -16.63 23.15
N THR A 161 -15.26 -17.57 23.56
CA THR A 161 -16.11 -17.38 24.74
C THR A 161 -15.25 -17.16 26.00
N PRO A 162 -15.76 -16.45 27.02
CA PRO A 162 -15.06 -16.28 28.29
C PRO A 162 -14.66 -17.62 28.94
N ALA A 163 -15.55 -18.63 28.88
CA ALA A 163 -15.30 -19.96 29.41
C ALA A 163 -14.08 -20.62 28.75
N VAL A 164 -14.07 -20.67 27.40
CA VAL A 164 -12.95 -21.24 26.63
C VAL A 164 -11.64 -20.47 26.85
N SER A 165 -11.72 -19.14 26.97
CA SER A 165 -10.55 -18.30 27.22
C SER A 165 -9.92 -18.58 28.60
N LEU A 166 -10.75 -18.78 29.63
CA LEU A 166 -10.30 -19.13 30.98
C LEU A 166 -9.74 -20.55 31.03
N GLU A 167 -10.39 -21.51 30.37
CA GLU A 167 -9.89 -22.88 30.26
C GLU A 167 -8.47 -22.91 29.65
N ARG A 168 -8.26 -22.17 28.55
CA ARG A 168 -6.96 -22.04 27.88
C ARG A 168 -5.90 -21.30 28.70
N GLU A 169 -6.31 -20.39 29.59
CA GLU A 169 -5.40 -19.75 30.55
C GLU A 169 -4.92 -20.77 31.58
N PHE A 170 -5.85 -21.49 32.20
CA PHE A 170 -5.55 -22.43 33.28
C PHE A 170 -4.85 -23.71 32.82
N SER A 171 -5.01 -24.12 31.55
CA SER A 171 -4.30 -25.27 31.00
C SER A 171 -2.79 -25.11 30.99
N ASN A 172 -2.31 -23.86 30.92
CA ASN A 172 -0.88 -23.53 30.82
C ASN A 172 -0.30 -22.93 32.11
N LEU A 173 -1.14 -22.68 33.13
CA LEU A 173 -0.72 -22.10 34.39
C LEU A 173 -0.65 -23.13 35.52
N LEU A 174 0.42 -23.03 36.30
CA LEU A 174 0.57 -23.70 37.60
C LEU A 174 -0.23 -23.00 38.72
N THR A 175 -1.11 -22.07 38.36
CA THR A 175 -1.98 -21.31 39.29
C THR A 175 -3.39 -21.20 38.73
N ARG A 176 -4.35 -20.95 39.63
CA ARG A 176 -5.73 -20.61 39.29
C ARG A 176 -6.08 -19.16 39.64
N LYS A 177 -5.10 -18.38 40.09
CA LYS A 177 -5.26 -16.93 40.26
C LYS A 177 -5.37 -16.27 38.90
N THR A 178 -6.44 -15.50 38.70
CA THR A 178 -6.68 -14.76 37.46
C THR A 178 -5.87 -13.46 37.44
N GLY A 179 -5.40 -13.08 36.24
CA GLY A 179 -4.91 -11.72 36.00
C GLY A 179 -6.07 -10.72 35.96
N SER A 180 -5.77 -9.44 36.02
CA SER A 180 -6.78 -8.36 36.01
C SER A 180 -7.74 -8.45 34.82
N ILE A 181 -7.21 -8.69 33.62
CA ILE A 181 -8.02 -8.81 32.39
C ILE A 181 -8.72 -10.17 32.27
N MET A 182 -8.16 -11.23 32.84
CA MET A 182 -8.65 -12.61 32.70
C MET A 182 -9.78 -12.90 33.70
N GLN A 183 -10.79 -12.04 33.75
CA GLN A 183 -11.98 -12.18 34.58
C GLN A 183 -13.23 -12.38 33.71
N PRO A 184 -14.20 -13.23 34.10
CA PRO A 184 -15.38 -13.54 33.28
C PRO A 184 -16.11 -12.29 32.77
N ASP A 185 -16.40 -11.32 33.64
CA ASP A 185 -17.14 -10.10 33.28
C ASP A 185 -16.34 -9.17 32.36
N VAL A 186 -15.02 -9.11 32.56
CA VAL A 186 -14.11 -8.34 31.68
C VAL A 186 -14.05 -8.99 30.30
N LEU A 187 -13.88 -10.31 30.23
CA LEU A 187 -13.85 -11.04 28.97
C LEU A 187 -15.18 -10.95 28.21
N ALA A 188 -16.31 -11.08 28.92
CA ALA A 188 -17.65 -10.96 28.33
C ALA A 188 -17.91 -9.55 27.79
N SER A 189 -17.64 -8.52 28.60
CA SER A 189 -17.82 -7.13 28.17
C SER A 189 -16.88 -6.75 27.02
N TYR A 190 -15.62 -7.16 27.06
CA TYR A 190 -14.68 -6.87 25.99
C TYR A 190 -15.02 -7.61 24.68
N LYS A 191 -15.49 -8.87 24.75
CA LYS A 191 -15.99 -9.59 23.57
C LYS A 191 -17.14 -8.82 22.92
N LYS A 192 -18.08 -8.30 23.71
CA LYS A 192 -19.18 -7.48 23.21
C LYS A 192 -18.67 -6.21 22.52
N THR A 193 -17.72 -5.50 23.12
CA THR A 193 -17.11 -4.32 22.50
C THR A 193 -16.44 -4.67 21.16
N ILE A 194 -15.71 -5.80 21.07
CA ILE A 194 -15.13 -6.25 19.79
C ILE A 194 -16.19 -6.41 18.70
N GLU A 195 -17.30 -7.10 19.00
CA GLU A 195 -18.40 -7.34 18.05
C GLU A 195 -19.07 -6.03 17.60
N GLU A 196 -19.12 -5.01 18.46
CA GLU A 196 -19.59 -3.67 18.11
C GLU A 196 -18.57 -2.91 17.25
N MET A 197 -17.27 -3.07 17.53
CA MET A 197 -16.21 -2.40 16.77
C MET A 197 -16.00 -3.00 15.38
N GLU A 198 -16.23 -4.30 15.21
CA GLU A 198 -16.32 -4.95 13.88
C GLU A 198 -17.35 -4.23 13.00
N LYS A 199 -18.51 -3.87 13.56
CA LYS A 199 -19.56 -3.14 12.84
C LYS A 199 -19.18 -1.67 12.61
N LYS A 200 -18.61 -1.02 13.62
CA LYS A 200 -18.29 0.42 13.58
C LYS A 200 -17.15 0.73 12.61
N TYR A 201 -16.10 -0.08 12.59
CA TYR A 201 -14.89 0.18 11.82
C TYR A 201 -14.67 -0.79 10.66
N GLY A 202 -15.56 -1.77 10.44
CA GLY A 202 -15.44 -2.76 9.36
C GLY A 202 -15.14 -2.11 8.00
N ASP A 203 -15.89 -1.07 7.65
CA ASP A 203 -15.76 -0.33 6.38
C ASP A 203 -14.64 0.74 6.40
N VAL A 204 -14.07 1.03 7.58
CA VAL A 204 -12.96 1.98 7.71
C VAL A 204 -11.64 1.32 7.31
N PHE A 205 -11.46 0.04 7.63
CA PHE A 205 -10.28 -0.75 7.24
C PHE A 205 -10.51 -1.45 5.91
N LYS A 206 -9.42 -1.88 5.23
CA LYS A 206 -9.56 -2.51 3.91
C LYS A 206 -10.36 -3.79 3.94
N LYS A 207 -10.10 -4.59 4.96
CA LYS A 207 -10.75 -5.88 5.16
C LYS A 207 -10.64 -6.28 6.63
N VAL A 208 -11.77 -6.64 7.22
CA VAL A 208 -11.87 -7.16 8.59
C VAL A 208 -12.52 -8.53 8.54
N GLU A 209 -11.87 -9.54 9.08
CA GLU A 209 -12.31 -10.95 9.04
C GLU A 209 -12.41 -11.51 10.46
N ARG A 210 -13.59 -11.98 10.83
CA ARG A 210 -13.81 -12.59 12.15
C ARG A 210 -13.42 -14.06 12.14
N VAL A 211 -12.76 -14.49 13.22
CA VAL A 211 -12.37 -15.87 13.46
C VAL A 211 -12.83 -16.28 14.86
N ASP A 212 -13.98 -16.94 14.95
CA ASP A 212 -14.39 -17.56 16.21
C ASP A 212 -13.67 -18.90 16.42
N THR A 213 -13.04 -19.04 17.57
CA THR A 213 -12.23 -20.21 17.95
C THR A 213 -12.83 -20.99 19.11
N SER A 214 -14.06 -20.67 19.53
CA SER A 214 -14.68 -21.29 20.71
C SER A 214 -14.91 -22.78 20.54
N GLU A 215 -15.30 -23.21 19.35
CA GLU A 215 -15.67 -24.61 19.02
C GLU A 215 -14.88 -25.16 17.83
N THR A 216 -13.83 -24.44 17.40
CA THR A 216 -13.06 -24.79 16.21
C THR A 216 -11.71 -25.36 16.59
N GLU A 217 -11.35 -26.50 16.00
CA GLU A 217 -10.04 -27.13 16.18
C GLU A 217 -8.91 -26.21 15.67
N PRO A 218 -7.78 -26.08 16.41
CA PRO A 218 -6.70 -25.15 16.04
C PRO A 218 -6.14 -25.35 14.64
N ASN A 219 -5.99 -26.59 14.18
CA ASN A 219 -5.47 -26.89 12.85
C ASN A 219 -6.41 -26.43 11.73
N GLU A 220 -7.72 -26.49 11.95
CA GLU A 220 -8.71 -26.01 11.00
C GLU A 220 -8.71 -24.48 10.91
N VAL A 221 -8.59 -23.80 12.06
CA VAL A 221 -8.40 -22.34 12.11
C VAL A 221 -7.13 -21.94 11.35
N ASN A 222 -6.01 -22.61 11.62
CA ASN A 222 -4.74 -22.34 10.96
C ASN A 222 -4.82 -22.53 9.44
N TYR A 223 -5.46 -23.62 9.00
CA TYR A 223 -5.68 -23.89 7.58
C TYR A 223 -6.49 -22.77 6.92
N ARG A 224 -7.66 -22.42 7.50
CA ARG A 224 -8.55 -21.39 6.95
C ARG A 224 -7.89 -20.03 6.86
N VAL A 225 -7.20 -19.61 7.93
CA VAL A 225 -6.48 -18.32 7.98
C VAL A 225 -5.34 -18.30 6.95
N THR A 226 -4.53 -19.36 6.89
CA THR A 226 -3.42 -19.45 5.93
C THR A 226 -3.92 -19.41 4.49
N LYS A 227 -4.97 -20.17 4.18
CA LYS A 227 -5.59 -20.21 2.85
C LYS A 227 -6.08 -18.83 2.43
N ASN A 228 -6.88 -18.16 3.28
CA ASN A 228 -7.43 -16.84 2.97
C ASN A 228 -6.33 -15.79 2.75
N ILE A 229 -5.26 -15.81 3.55
CA ILE A 229 -4.10 -14.92 3.35
C ILE A 229 -3.42 -15.18 2.00
N LEU A 230 -3.23 -16.44 1.62
CA LEU A 230 -2.62 -16.79 0.33
C LEU A 230 -3.53 -16.39 -0.86
N GLU A 231 -4.85 -16.54 -0.75
CA GLU A 231 -5.81 -16.08 -1.77
C GLU A 231 -5.81 -14.55 -1.91
N ILE A 232 -5.65 -13.82 -0.80
CA ILE A 232 -5.49 -12.35 -0.82
C ILE A 232 -4.17 -11.97 -1.48
N LEU A 233 -3.07 -12.67 -1.16
CA LEU A 233 -1.77 -12.44 -1.78
C LEU A 233 -1.83 -12.67 -3.29
N GLU A 234 -2.47 -13.76 -3.73
CA GLU A 234 -2.66 -14.07 -5.16
C GLU A 234 -3.44 -12.97 -5.87
N ARG A 235 -4.57 -12.54 -5.29
CA ARG A 235 -5.41 -11.47 -5.84
C ARG A 235 -4.67 -10.14 -5.92
N ASN A 236 -3.94 -9.77 -4.88
CA ASN A 236 -3.21 -8.50 -4.83
C ASN A 236 -1.98 -8.52 -5.75
N THR A 237 -1.39 -9.69 -5.99
CA THR A 237 -0.29 -9.83 -6.97
C THR A 237 -0.81 -9.78 -8.40
N SER A 238 -2.05 -10.18 -8.63
CA SER A 238 -2.78 -10.05 -9.90
C SER A 238 -3.27 -8.60 -10.08
N GLU A 239 -2.32 -7.70 -10.33
CA GLU A 239 -2.51 -6.24 -10.41
C GLU A 239 -3.75 -5.85 -11.23
N ARG A 240 -4.69 -5.14 -10.60
CA ARG A 240 -5.88 -4.56 -11.25
C ARG A 240 -5.68 -3.06 -11.45
N ILE A 241 -5.70 -2.62 -12.69
CA ILE A 241 -5.41 -1.23 -13.05
C ILE A 241 -6.65 -0.49 -13.54
N GLY A 242 -6.67 0.82 -13.27
CA GLY A 242 -7.74 1.73 -13.63
C GLY A 242 -7.77 2.03 -15.12
N TYR A 243 -8.96 2.11 -15.69
CA TYR A 243 -9.18 2.54 -17.06
C TYR A 243 -10.49 3.32 -17.22
N LEU A 244 -10.53 4.13 -18.27
CA LEU A 244 -11.72 4.77 -18.82
C LEU A 244 -12.12 4.02 -20.09
N ASP A 245 -13.42 3.95 -20.34
CA ASP A 245 -13.91 3.47 -21.64
C ASP A 245 -13.59 4.55 -22.69
N MET A 246 -12.85 4.18 -23.73
CA MET A 246 -12.39 5.11 -24.76
C MET A 246 -13.57 5.80 -25.48
N ASP A 247 -14.73 5.14 -25.54
CA ASP A 247 -15.96 5.72 -26.12
C ASP A 247 -16.49 6.92 -25.31
N THR A 248 -16.07 7.05 -24.05
CA THR A 248 -16.47 8.13 -23.14
C THR A 248 -15.48 9.29 -23.10
N VAL A 249 -14.33 9.16 -23.78
CA VAL A 249 -13.25 10.16 -23.81
C VAL A 249 -13.32 10.92 -25.13
N PRO A 250 -13.46 12.26 -25.12
CA PRO A 250 -13.54 13.02 -26.36
C PRO A 250 -12.26 12.88 -27.18
N LEU A 251 -12.40 12.67 -28.49
CA LEU A 251 -11.29 12.63 -29.44
C LEU A 251 -10.47 13.92 -29.36
N GLN A 252 -9.20 13.81 -28.98
CA GLN A 252 -8.29 14.94 -28.88
C GLN A 252 -7.45 15.07 -30.15
N LYS A 253 -7.47 16.26 -30.76
CA LYS A 253 -6.63 16.59 -31.93
C LYS A 253 -5.21 16.94 -31.50
N ASP A 254 -5.09 17.60 -30.35
CA ASP A 254 -3.80 17.96 -29.77
C ASP A 254 -3.30 16.84 -28.87
N MET A 255 -2.01 16.56 -29.00
CA MET A 255 -1.33 15.57 -28.17
C MET A 255 -1.17 16.02 -26.71
N CYS A 256 -1.29 17.33 -26.44
CA CYS A 256 -1.19 17.90 -25.11
C CYS A 256 -2.33 18.89 -24.88
N PHE A 257 -3.08 18.71 -23.79
CA PHE A 257 -4.30 19.48 -23.53
C PHE A 257 -4.61 19.56 -22.02
N PRO A 258 -5.42 20.54 -21.57
CA PRO A 258 -5.90 20.60 -20.18
C PRO A 258 -6.85 19.44 -19.85
N LEU A 259 -6.84 18.97 -18.59
CA LEU A 259 -7.71 17.87 -18.17
C LEU A 259 -9.21 18.16 -18.37
N ASP A 260 -9.65 19.42 -18.31
CA ASP A 260 -11.06 19.81 -18.50
C ASP A 260 -11.65 19.37 -19.85
N ASN A 261 -10.80 19.01 -20.82
CA ASN A 261 -11.22 18.41 -22.08
C ASN A 261 -11.66 16.94 -21.95
N ILE A 262 -11.45 16.32 -20.79
CA ILE A 262 -11.92 15.00 -20.39
C ILE A 262 -12.92 15.21 -19.27
N TYR A 263 -14.04 14.48 -19.30
CA TYR A 263 -15.03 14.53 -18.22
C TYR A 263 -14.43 14.03 -16.90
N SER A 264 -13.98 14.96 -16.05
CA SER A 264 -13.22 14.68 -14.82
C SER A 264 -14.04 14.00 -13.71
N SER A 265 -15.37 14.03 -13.80
CA SER A 265 -16.28 13.38 -12.85
C SER A 265 -16.49 11.88 -13.11
N GLN A 266 -15.83 11.30 -14.12
CA GLN A 266 -15.92 9.87 -14.37
C GLN A 266 -15.15 9.07 -13.32
N SER A 267 -15.81 8.08 -12.73
CA SER A 267 -15.15 7.07 -11.90
C SER A 267 -14.37 6.08 -12.78
N LEU A 268 -13.22 5.62 -12.29
CA LEU A 268 -12.43 4.61 -12.99
C LEU A 268 -13.06 3.22 -12.86
N ALA A 269 -13.03 2.47 -13.96
CA ALA A 269 -13.25 1.02 -13.94
C ALA A 269 -11.92 0.29 -13.70
N PHE A 270 -11.97 -0.91 -13.10
CA PHE A 270 -10.77 -1.66 -12.73
C PHE A 270 -10.83 -3.11 -13.19
N ASP A 271 -9.78 -3.57 -13.84
CA ASP A 271 -9.68 -4.94 -14.35
C ASP A 271 -8.24 -5.44 -14.36
N VAL A 272 -8.04 -6.73 -14.60
CA VAL A 272 -6.71 -7.36 -14.59
C VAL A 272 -5.81 -6.69 -15.63
N ARG A 273 -4.60 -6.29 -15.22
CA ARG A 273 -3.64 -5.53 -16.04
C ARG A 273 -3.47 -6.08 -17.44
N ARG A 274 -3.29 -7.40 -17.58
CA ARG A 274 -3.12 -8.06 -18.89
C ARG A 274 -4.30 -7.84 -19.83
N GLU A 275 -5.52 -7.81 -19.29
CA GLU A 275 -6.75 -7.59 -20.06
C GLU A 275 -6.95 -6.11 -20.41
N VAL A 276 -6.48 -5.21 -19.55
CA VAL A 276 -6.53 -3.76 -19.80
C VAL A 276 -5.48 -3.34 -20.83
N GLU A 277 -4.22 -3.73 -20.64
CA GLU A 277 -3.12 -3.37 -21.54
C GLU A 277 -3.30 -3.91 -22.96
N GLY A 278 -4.02 -5.04 -23.10
CA GLY A 278 -4.32 -5.68 -24.39
C GLY A 278 -5.58 -5.16 -25.09
N ASN A 279 -6.33 -4.22 -24.50
CA ASN A 279 -7.62 -3.78 -25.03
C ASN A 279 -7.60 -2.30 -25.46
N ASP A 280 -7.79 -2.06 -26.75
CA ASP A 280 -7.79 -0.71 -27.34
C ASP A 280 -8.96 0.18 -26.90
N ARG A 281 -10.02 -0.39 -26.32
CA ARG A 281 -11.15 0.39 -25.79
C ARG A 281 -10.95 0.83 -24.35
N LYS A 282 -9.85 0.42 -23.71
CA LYS A 282 -9.56 0.75 -22.31
C LYS A 282 -8.41 1.76 -22.27
N LEU A 283 -8.74 3.05 -22.09
CA LEU A 283 -7.75 4.11 -21.93
C LEU A 283 -7.26 4.13 -20.48
N GLN A 284 -5.95 4.07 -20.28
CA GLN A 284 -5.33 4.00 -18.96
C GLN A 284 -4.78 5.38 -18.58
N PRO A 285 -5.32 6.04 -17.54
CA PRO A 285 -4.69 7.23 -16.98
C PRO A 285 -3.41 6.85 -16.23
N ILE A 286 -2.34 7.59 -16.52
CA ILE A 286 -1.00 7.41 -15.95
C ILE A 286 -0.58 8.72 -15.28
N PRO A 287 -0.84 8.88 -13.97
CA PRO A 287 -0.38 10.04 -13.22
C PRO A 287 1.15 10.06 -13.20
N ILE A 288 1.73 11.19 -13.64
CA ILE A 288 3.18 11.38 -13.66
C ILE A 288 3.58 12.73 -13.02
N LEU A 289 4.77 12.76 -12.42
CA LEU A 289 5.35 13.93 -11.77
C LEU A 289 6.67 14.32 -12.42
N VAL A 290 6.77 15.59 -12.81
CA VAL A 290 8.02 16.25 -13.18
C VAL A 290 8.55 17.00 -11.98
N ILE A 291 9.78 16.70 -11.56
CA ILE A 291 10.44 17.36 -10.43
C ILE A 291 11.50 18.32 -10.96
N THR A 292 11.32 19.62 -10.71
CA THR A 292 12.15 20.70 -11.25
C THR A 292 12.48 21.74 -10.18
N ASN A 293 13.48 22.58 -10.41
CA ASN A 293 13.64 23.80 -9.60
C ASN A 293 12.60 24.86 -9.98
N LYS A 294 12.39 25.85 -9.11
CA LYS A 294 11.46 26.97 -9.31
C LYS A 294 11.70 27.74 -10.60
N GLU A 295 12.96 27.93 -10.99
CA GLU A 295 13.30 28.62 -12.24
C GLU A 295 13.15 27.75 -13.49
N ARG A 296 12.79 26.47 -13.34
CA ARG A 296 12.65 25.48 -14.43
C ARG A 296 13.88 25.38 -15.32
N LYS A 297 15.06 25.39 -14.70
CA LYS A 297 16.37 25.25 -15.37
C LYS A 297 17.06 23.93 -15.07
N LYS A 298 16.58 23.21 -14.05
CA LYS A 298 17.12 21.93 -13.59
C LYS A 298 15.98 20.95 -13.41
N ILE A 299 16.21 19.70 -13.75
CA ILE A 299 15.22 18.63 -13.68
C ILE A 299 15.85 17.35 -13.15
N LEU A 300 15.12 16.61 -12.32
CA LEU A 300 15.53 15.28 -11.89
C LEU A 300 15.25 14.28 -13.01
N VAL A 301 16.25 13.49 -13.40
CA VAL A 301 16.14 12.52 -14.49
C VAL A 301 16.41 11.10 -14.02
N VAL A 302 15.80 10.12 -14.70
CA VAL A 302 15.98 8.70 -14.43
C VAL A 302 16.10 7.87 -15.69
N ARG A 303 16.66 6.66 -15.56
CA ARG A 303 16.58 5.63 -16.61
C ARG A 303 16.04 4.36 -16.01
N LYS A 304 15.04 3.77 -16.66
CA LYS A 304 14.54 2.44 -16.29
C LYS A 304 15.65 1.40 -16.40
N ASN A 305 15.58 0.38 -15.57
CA ASN A 305 16.57 -0.68 -15.52
C ASN A 305 16.59 -1.53 -16.81
N THR A 306 17.58 -2.42 -16.93
CA THR A 306 17.68 -3.34 -18.08
C THR A 306 16.66 -4.48 -18.05
N LYS A 307 15.92 -4.66 -16.94
CA LYS A 307 14.84 -5.66 -16.82
C LYS A 307 13.53 -5.17 -17.44
N THR A 308 13.40 -3.87 -17.72
CA THR A 308 12.25 -3.32 -18.43
C THR A 308 12.12 -3.96 -19.81
N PRO A 309 10.95 -4.51 -20.16
CA PRO A 309 10.75 -5.16 -21.45
C PRO A 309 11.13 -4.25 -22.61
N ALA A 310 11.77 -4.80 -23.64
CA ALA A 310 12.14 -4.05 -24.85
C ALA A 310 10.94 -3.44 -25.59
N SER A 311 9.74 -3.98 -25.37
CA SER A 311 8.47 -3.45 -25.87
C SER A 311 7.97 -2.21 -25.12
N SER A 312 8.61 -1.82 -24.03
CA SER A 312 8.26 -0.58 -23.31
C SER A 312 8.83 0.65 -24.04
N PRO A 313 8.02 1.69 -24.28
CA PRO A 313 8.48 2.97 -24.84
C PRO A 313 9.61 3.61 -24.02
N GLU A 314 9.65 3.30 -22.72
CA GLU A 314 10.63 3.82 -21.76
C GLU A 314 11.95 3.03 -21.73
N SER A 315 12.01 1.87 -22.39
CA SER A 315 13.17 0.98 -22.30
C SER A 315 14.41 1.64 -22.91
N GLN A 316 15.50 1.68 -22.13
CA GLN A 316 16.77 2.36 -22.48
C GLN A 316 16.67 3.88 -22.71
N LYS A 317 15.51 4.51 -22.46
CA LYS A 317 15.31 5.95 -22.63
C LYS A 317 15.68 6.72 -21.36
N LEU A 318 16.00 8.00 -21.57
CA LEU A 318 16.10 8.97 -20.48
C LEU A 318 14.69 9.49 -20.18
N LEU A 319 14.25 9.34 -18.93
CA LEU A 319 12.97 9.83 -18.45
C LEU A 319 13.18 11.06 -17.59
N ILE A 320 12.21 11.96 -17.64
CA ILE A 320 12.21 13.22 -16.91
C ILE A 320 10.95 13.36 -16.02
N TYR A 321 10.32 12.24 -15.74
CA TYR A 321 9.13 12.12 -14.90
C TYR A 321 9.17 10.81 -14.09
N PHE A 322 8.29 10.73 -13.09
CA PHE A 322 8.06 9.61 -12.19
C PHE A 322 6.57 9.29 -12.17
N GLY A 323 6.15 8.05 -11.94
CA GLY A 323 4.74 7.69 -11.97
C GLY A 323 4.45 6.34 -12.62
N GLY A 324 3.16 5.98 -12.66
CA GLY A 324 2.75 4.67 -13.12
C GLY A 324 1.23 4.49 -13.18
N HIS A 325 0.81 3.23 -13.25
CA HIS A 325 -0.61 2.89 -13.38
C HIS A 325 -1.38 3.15 -12.08
N VAL A 326 -2.61 3.65 -12.24
CA VAL A 326 -3.60 3.69 -11.16
C VAL A 326 -4.01 2.26 -10.82
N ARG A 327 -3.92 1.88 -9.55
CA ARG A 327 -4.35 0.56 -9.05
C ARG A 327 -5.67 0.65 -8.32
N GLN A 328 -6.41 -0.46 -8.27
CA GLN A 328 -7.67 -0.52 -7.53
C GLN A 328 -7.51 -0.12 -6.06
N GLU A 329 -6.40 -0.48 -5.42
CA GLU A 329 -6.09 -0.12 -4.04
C GLU A 329 -5.95 1.39 -3.80
N ASP A 330 -5.64 2.19 -4.83
CA ASP A 330 -5.50 3.65 -4.71
C ASP A 330 -6.85 4.33 -4.42
N THR A 331 -7.98 3.66 -4.73
CA THR A 331 -9.33 4.13 -4.41
C THR A 331 -9.64 4.15 -2.91
N MET A 332 -8.91 3.37 -2.10
CA MET A 332 -9.15 3.29 -0.66
C MET A 332 -8.51 4.46 0.10
N GLU A 333 -7.43 4.99 -0.46
CA GLU A 333 -6.73 6.17 0.05
C GLU A 333 -7.36 7.47 -0.44
N SER A 334 -7.97 7.44 -1.62
CA SER A 334 -8.56 8.60 -2.27
C SER A 334 -9.71 9.22 -1.49
N ARG A 335 -9.89 10.53 -1.64
CA ARG A 335 -10.97 11.28 -0.99
C ARG A 335 -12.33 10.95 -1.58
N ASP A 336 -12.32 10.69 -2.87
CA ASP A 336 -13.46 10.35 -3.68
C ASP A 336 -13.02 9.34 -4.75
N THR A 337 -13.97 8.81 -5.51
CA THR A 337 -13.79 7.76 -6.53
C THR A 337 -13.62 8.31 -7.93
N ASP A 338 -13.62 9.64 -8.09
CA ASP A 338 -13.38 10.31 -9.37
C ASP A 338 -11.93 10.15 -9.84
N LEU A 339 -11.73 10.34 -11.15
CA LEU A 339 -10.43 10.22 -11.82
C LEU A 339 -9.32 11.02 -11.14
N ILE A 340 -9.58 12.27 -10.75
CA ILE A 340 -8.57 13.16 -10.18
C ILE A 340 -8.20 12.65 -8.79
N SER A 341 -9.18 12.44 -7.91
CA SER A 341 -8.92 11.99 -6.53
C SER A 341 -8.09 10.72 -6.47
N VAL A 342 -8.39 9.73 -7.32
CA VAL A 342 -7.65 8.47 -7.37
C VAL A 342 -6.27 8.66 -8.02
N SER A 343 -6.16 9.52 -9.03
CA SER A 343 -4.89 9.83 -9.71
C SER A 343 -3.89 10.52 -8.78
N LEU A 344 -4.35 11.43 -7.92
CA LEU A 344 -3.49 12.13 -6.95
C LEU A 344 -2.94 11.16 -5.89
N CYS A 345 -3.75 10.19 -5.43
CA CYS A 345 -3.30 9.13 -4.54
C CYS A 345 -2.29 8.20 -5.22
N THR A 346 -2.57 7.81 -6.46
CA THR A 346 -1.64 7.03 -7.29
C THR A 346 -0.30 7.76 -7.42
N LEU A 347 -0.34 9.06 -7.74
CA LEU A 347 0.86 9.88 -7.90
C LEU A 347 1.70 9.93 -6.63
N HIS A 348 1.06 10.15 -5.46
CA HIS A 348 1.75 10.13 -4.16
C HIS A 348 2.42 8.77 -3.93
N ARG A 349 1.69 7.66 -4.13
CA ARG A 349 2.22 6.29 -3.95
C ARG A 349 3.41 6.02 -4.88
N GLU A 350 3.24 6.22 -6.18
CA GLU A 350 4.26 5.96 -7.19
C GLU A 350 5.53 6.77 -6.91
N VAL A 351 5.39 8.09 -6.71
CA VAL A 351 6.54 8.97 -6.42
C VAL A 351 7.23 8.55 -5.12
N LYS A 352 6.47 8.20 -4.08
CA LYS A 352 7.04 7.75 -2.81
C LYS A 352 7.83 6.44 -2.97
N GLU A 353 7.31 5.49 -3.72
CA GLU A 353 7.94 4.19 -3.96
C GLU A 353 9.19 4.29 -4.85
N GLU A 354 9.17 5.20 -5.83
CA GLU A 354 10.22 5.41 -6.84
C GLU A 354 11.36 6.31 -6.35
N THR A 355 11.04 7.32 -5.53
CA THR A 355 11.98 8.41 -5.15
C THR A 355 12.16 8.59 -3.65
N GLY A 356 11.27 8.02 -2.82
CA GLY A 356 11.24 8.24 -1.38
C GLY A 356 10.61 9.56 -0.94
N ILE A 357 10.19 10.42 -1.88
CA ILE A 357 9.60 11.74 -1.60
C ILE A 357 8.11 11.58 -1.26
N ASP A 358 7.67 12.22 -0.17
CA ASP A 358 6.24 12.40 0.10
C ASP A 358 5.75 13.65 -0.65
N TYR A 359 5.02 13.46 -1.75
CA TYR A 359 4.42 14.53 -2.53
C TYR A 359 2.90 14.46 -2.49
N TYR A 360 2.26 15.49 -1.93
CA TYR A 360 0.81 15.63 -1.88
C TYR A 360 0.39 16.76 -2.82
N PRO A 361 0.05 16.45 -4.08
CA PRO A 361 -0.39 17.45 -5.04
C PRO A 361 -1.65 18.17 -4.56
N ASP A 362 -1.76 19.46 -4.88
CA ASP A 362 -2.98 20.22 -4.67
C ASP A 362 -4.06 19.74 -5.65
N ALA A 363 -5.24 19.41 -5.11
CA ALA A 363 -6.36 18.93 -5.90
C ALA A 363 -6.92 20.02 -6.84
N GLU A 364 -6.67 21.29 -6.54
CA GLU A 364 -7.09 22.41 -7.39
C GLU A 364 -6.15 22.66 -8.57
N THR A 365 -4.97 22.03 -8.60
CA THR A 365 -4.03 22.18 -9.72
C THR A 365 -4.30 21.11 -10.79
N PRO A 366 -4.92 21.46 -11.93
CA PRO A 366 -5.21 20.48 -12.97
C PRO A 366 -3.90 20.00 -13.64
N PRO A 367 -3.80 18.70 -13.98
CA PRO A 367 -2.65 18.20 -14.71
C PRO A 367 -2.68 18.63 -16.17
N LEU A 368 -1.49 18.70 -16.78
CA LEU A 368 -1.35 18.72 -18.23
C LEU A 368 -1.52 17.29 -18.75
N CYS A 369 -2.52 17.05 -19.59
CA CYS A 369 -2.71 15.75 -20.22
C CYS A 369 -1.80 15.60 -21.44
N ILE A 370 -1.17 14.43 -21.59
CA ILE A 370 -0.36 14.06 -22.76
C ILE A 370 -0.86 12.72 -23.29
N TRP A 371 -1.37 12.71 -24.53
CA TRP A 371 -1.89 11.50 -25.17
C TRP A 371 -1.23 11.30 -26.53
N ASP A 372 -0.27 10.37 -26.59
CA ASP A 372 0.45 10.03 -27.81
C ASP A 372 -0.20 8.84 -28.52
N THR A 373 -0.79 9.08 -29.70
CA THR A 373 -1.44 8.03 -30.51
C THR A 373 -0.54 7.45 -31.60
N SER A 374 0.76 7.82 -31.62
CA SER A 374 1.70 7.42 -32.66
C SER A 374 2.06 5.93 -32.69
N ASN A 375 1.86 5.21 -31.57
CA ASN A 375 2.10 3.77 -31.50
C ASN A 375 1.02 3.04 -30.70
N GLU A 376 0.92 1.73 -30.93
CA GLU A 376 -0.14 0.87 -30.41
C GLU A 376 -0.21 0.81 -28.87
N LYS A 377 0.93 0.96 -28.19
CA LYS A 377 0.95 0.95 -26.73
C LYS A 377 0.59 2.33 -26.19
N SER A 378 1.21 3.40 -26.69
CA SER A 378 0.96 4.77 -26.21
C SER A 378 -0.47 5.23 -26.44
N ARG A 379 -1.16 4.77 -27.49
CA ARG A 379 -2.58 5.14 -27.73
C ARG A 379 -3.52 4.71 -26.59
N ARG A 380 -3.14 3.70 -25.81
CA ARG A 380 -3.89 3.21 -24.65
C ARG A 380 -3.54 3.93 -23.35
N HIS A 381 -2.59 4.88 -23.36
CA HIS A 381 -2.09 5.54 -22.15
C HIS A 381 -2.25 7.05 -22.26
N LEU A 382 -2.86 7.65 -21.23
CA LEU A 382 -3.03 9.07 -21.06
C LEU A 382 -2.16 9.53 -19.89
N ALA A 383 -1.08 10.26 -20.16
CA ALA A 383 -0.28 10.82 -19.08
C ALA A 383 -1.01 12.01 -18.46
N MET A 384 -1.15 12.01 -17.13
CA MET A 384 -1.65 13.14 -16.34
C MET A 384 -0.46 13.78 -15.63
N CYS A 385 0.12 14.81 -16.25
CA CYS A 385 1.39 15.38 -15.84
C CYS A 385 1.22 16.50 -14.83
N TYR A 386 1.81 16.31 -13.65
CA TYR A 386 1.95 17.29 -12.58
C TYR A 386 3.39 17.79 -12.50
N VAL A 387 3.59 18.95 -11.88
CA VAL A 387 4.90 19.57 -11.69
C VAL A 387 5.11 19.86 -10.21
N MET A 388 6.23 19.41 -9.66
CA MET A 388 6.70 19.77 -8.33
C MET A 388 7.94 20.66 -8.47
N GLU A 389 7.82 21.88 -7.97
CA GLU A 389 8.92 22.83 -7.90
C GLU A 389 9.62 22.72 -6.54
N VAL A 390 10.92 22.42 -6.54
CA VAL A 390 11.71 22.14 -5.34
C VAL A 390 12.98 22.97 -5.27
N ASP A 391 13.57 23.01 -4.08
CA ASP A 391 14.98 23.33 -3.92
C ASP A 391 15.79 22.03 -3.88
N PHE A 392 16.56 21.77 -4.94
CA PHE A 392 17.37 20.55 -5.05
C PHE A 392 18.51 20.48 -4.03
N ASP A 393 18.90 21.59 -3.41
CA ASP A 393 19.96 21.59 -2.40
C ASP A 393 19.47 20.98 -1.07
N THR A 394 18.14 20.95 -0.86
CA THR A 394 17.52 20.38 0.35
C THR A 394 16.81 19.05 0.09
N LEU A 395 16.50 18.73 -1.17
CA LEU A 395 15.78 17.52 -1.54
C LEU A 395 16.70 16.29 -1.52
N LYS A 396 16.40 15.34 -0.63
CA LYS A 396 17.04 14.02 -0.62
C LYS A 396 16.21 13.02 -1.42
N VAL A 397 16.76 12.58 -2.55
CA VAL A 397 16.14 11.59 -3.44
C VAL A 397 16.75 10.21 -3.18
N LYS A 398 15.90 9.20 -3.00
CA LYS A 398 16.30 7.78 -2.92
C LYS A 398 15.67 7.03 -4.08
N ILE A 399 16.41 6.93 -5.18
CA ILE A 399 15.96 6.22 -6.38
C ILE A 399 15.84 4.72 -6.13
N ASP A 400 14.70 4.16 -6.52
CA ASP A 400 14.48 2.72 -6.46
C ASP A 400 15.41 1.95 -7.42
N LYS A 401 16.19 1.03 -6.84
CA LYS A 401 17.13 0.17 -7.57
C LYS A 401 16.45 -0.93 -8.37
N ASN A 402 15.21 -1.29 -7.99
CA ASN A 402 14.46 -2.31 -8.70
C ASN A 402 13.80 -1.77 -9.97
N GLU A 403 13.60 -0.47 -10.07
CA GLU A 403 12.92 0.18 -11.19
C GLU A 403 13.88 0.94 -12.09
N PHE A 404 14.85 1.62 -11.48
CA PHE A 404 15.80 2.47 -12.19
C PHE A 404 17.23 1.98 -12.03
N ILE A 405 18.07 2.35 -13.00
CA ILE A 405 19.50 2.09 -12.92
C ILE A 405 20.06 2.92 -11.76
N ASN A 406 20.84 2.28 -10.88
CA ASN A 406 21.49 2.93 -9.75
C ASN A 406 22.98 2.55 -9.74
N SER A 407 23.75 3.20 -10.62
CA SER A 407 25.21 3.12 -10.70
C SER A 407 25.77 4.54 -10.83
N GLY A 408 26.86 4.84 -10.12
CA GLY A 408 27.45 6.19 -10.08
C GLY A 408 27.82 6.77 -11.45
N ASN A 409 28.07 5.88 -12.42
CA ASN A 409 28.40 6.24 -13.80
C ASN A 409 27.19 6.54 -14.69
N THR A 410 25.96 6.44 -14.17
CA THR A 410 24.73 6.68 -14.96
C THR A 410 24.12 8.05 -14.67
N LEU A 411 23.26 8.53 -15.57
CA LEU A 411 22.51 9.79 -15.38
C LEU A 411 21.30 9.62 -14.46
N SER A 412 20.94 8.38 -14.13
CA SER A 412 19.74 8.08 -13.36
C SER A 412 19.86 8.59 -11.92
N GLY A 413 18.84 9.31 -11.45
CA GLY A 413 18.83 9.94 -10.13
C GLY A 413 19.60 11.25 -10.03
N LYS A 414 20.09 11.79 -11.15
CA LYS A 414 20.82 13.06 -11.18
C LYS A 414 19.89 14.21 -11.52
N VAL A 415 20.24 15.38 -11.00
CA VAL A 415 19.63 16.65 -11.40
C VAL A 415 20.46 17.21 -12.55
N LEU A 416 19.85 17.37 -13.72
CA LEU A 416 20.52 17.90 -14.91
C LEU A 416 20.01 19.30 -15.25
N ASN A 417 20.84 20.10 -15.90
CA ASN A 417 20.38 21.34 -16.49
C ASN A 417 19.50 21.03 -17.72
N ILE A 418 18.45 21.81 -17.97
CA ILE A 418 17.59 21.62 -19.14
C ILE A 418 18.41 21.62 -20.44
N ARG A 419 19.41 22.48 -20.57
CA ARG A 419 20.33 22.50 -21.72
C ARG A 419 21.02 21.16 -21.97
N GLU A 420 21.38 20.44 -20.92
CA GLU A 420 22.01 19.11 -21.02
C GLU A 420 21.00 18.03 -21.43
N VAL A 421 19.74 18.18 -21.04
CA VAL A 421 18.65 17.29 -21.45
C VAL A 421 18.30 17.53 -22.92
N VAL A 422 18.28 18.79 -23.38
CA VAL A 422 18.04 19.15 -24.79
C VAL A 422 19.10 18.55 -25.71
N ARG A 423 20.38 18.57 -25.33
CA ARG A 423 21.44 17.87 -26.08
C ARG A 423 21.24 16.35 -26.19
N ARG A 424 20.34 15.79 -25.38
CA ARG A 424 19.97 14.36 -25.33
C ARG A 424 18.54 14.12 -25.78
N TYR A 425 17.97 15.03 -26.55
CA TYR A 425 16.57 14.98 -26.98
C TYR A 425 16.20 13.63 -27.64
N ASP A 426 17.11 13.04 -28.41
CA ASP A 426 16.88 11.76 -29.08
C ASP A 426 16.84 10.55 -28.13
N GLU A 427 17.42 10.70 -26.94
CA GLU A 427 17.39 9.71 -25.87
C GLU A 427 16.08 9.73 -25.08
N LEU A 428 15.24 10.76 -25.24
CA LEU A 428 13.93 10.88 -24.62
C LEU A 428 12.86 10.11 -25.41
N GLU A 429 11.87 9.60 -24.68
CA GLU A 429 10.63 9.10 -25.27
C GLU A 429 9.65 10.25 -25.59
N ALA A 430 8.50 9.92 -26.20
CA ALA A 430 7.57 10.88 -26.76
C ALA A 430 6.99 11.87 -25.74
N TRP A 431 6.64 11.42 -24.53
CA TRP A 431 6.11 12.28 -23.47
C TRP A 431 7.18 13.25 -22.95
N GLY A 432 8.41 12.79 -22.72
CA GLY A 432 9.54 13.60 -22.27
C GLY A 432 9.86 14.74 -23.23
N ARG A 433 9.83 14.47 -24.54
CA ARG A 433 9.97 15.50 -25.58
C ARG A 433 8.88 16.57 -25.48
N LYS A 434 7.67 16.20 -25.10
CA LYS A 434 6.52 17.10 -25.01
C LYS A 434 6.49 17.87 -23.72
N ILE A 435 6.89 17.24 -22.62
CA ILE A 435 7.15 17.86 -21.34
C ILE A 435 8.20 18.97 -21.52
N LEU A 436 9.32 18.69 -22.21
CA LEU A 436 10.31 19.73 -22.52
C LEU A 436 9.70 20.93 -23.26
N LYS A 437 8.91 20.66 -24.31
CA LYS A 437 8.29 21.73 -25.09
C LYS A 437 7.26 22.53 -24.29
N LYS A 438 6.42 21.87 -23.48
CA LYS A 438 5.26 22.51 -22.83
C LYS A 438 5.56 23.09 -21.45
N ILE A 439 6.46 22.47 -20.69
CA ILE A 439 6.75 22.88 -19.30
C ILE A 439 7.98 23.78 -19.22
N PHE A 440 8.95 23.57 -20.13
CA PHE A 440 10.25 24.26 -20.14
C PHE A 440 10.45 25.21 -21.32
N ASP A 441 9.43 25.36 -22.19
CA ASP A 441 9.43 26.25 -23.36
C ASP A 441 10.63 26.04 -24.31
N VAL A 442 11.06 24.78 -24.48
CA VAL A 442 12.15 24.43 -25.38
C VAL A 442 11.59 24.11 -26.78
N SER A 443 12.05 24.82 -27.81
CA SER A 443 11.77 24.49 -29.21
C SER A 443 12.87 23.62 -29.82
N VAL A 444 12.55 22.85 -30.87
CA VAL A 444 13.51 22.01 -31.60
C VAL A 444 14.56 22.87 -32.33
N GLU A 445 14.28 24.15 -32.63
CA GLU A 445 15.25 25.04 -33.28
C GLU A 445 16.42 25.43 -32.36
N GLN A 446 16.22 25.45 -31.03
CA GLN A 446 17.30 25.69 -30.05
C GLN A 446 18.34 24.56 -30.01
N GLN A 447 18.05 23.42 -30.64
CA GLN A 447 18.97 22.30 -30.79
C GLN A 447 20.11 22.64 -31.79
N VAL A 448 19.83 23.48 -32.80
CA VAL A 448 20.77 23.83 -33.88
C VAL A 448 21.74 24.95 -33.47
N GLU A 449 21.32 25.89 -32.62
CA GLU A 449 22.20 26.95 -32.10
C GLU A 449 23.20 26.45 -31.04
N MET A 450 22.97 25.27 -30.45
CA MET A 450 23.79 24.74 -29.34
C MET A 450 24.88 23.75 -29.77
N ASP A 451 24.86 23.34 -31.03
CA ASP A 451 25.85 22.47 -31.68
C ASP A 451 26.88 23.26 -32.54
N ILE A 452 26.84 24.60 -32.49
CA ILE A 452 27.83 25.52 -33.09
C ILE A 452 28.76 26.09 -32.02
#